data_AF-A0A0H5DI78-F1
#
_entry.id   AF-A0A0H5DI78-F1
#
_cell.length_a   1.000
_cell.length_b   1.000
_cell.length_c   1.000
_cell.angle_alpha   90.00
_cell.angle_beta   90.00
_cell.angle_gamma   90.00
#
_symmetry.space_group_name_H-M   'P 1'
#
loop_
_entity.id
_entity.type
_entity.pdbx_description
1 polymer ?
#
loop_
_entity_poly.entity_id
_entity_poly.type
_entity_poly.pdbx_seq_one_letter_code
_entity_poly.pdbx_strand_id
1 'polypeptide(L)'
;MVVAYKKWGKILRENGVKAAQRFCSSYFLSSSVMYMIRDMRIQFGTLLADIGLINLPKNYQVGGKKSDKLESWLSDMSQAFNIYSHHSSIVKAIICAGLYPNVAATEDGIVRTALGIPNQSAGPTTKGRPSLYDGKREVHIHPSSINSNLKVLQYPFIVYLEKVETNKVFLRDTTIISPYSILLFGGSMSIQHQSGLVTIDRWIQLAAPAQIAVLFKELRLTLHSILKDLIRKPQMGTVADNEVVRSIIHLLLEEDKSPK
;
A
#
# COMPACT_ATOMS: atom_id res chain seq x y z
N MET A 1 1.18 6.48 -10.26
CA MET A 1 2.65 6.65 -10.46
C MET A 1 3.39 5.36 -10.83
N VAL A 2 3.28 4.25 -10.09
CA VAL A 2 4.03 2.99 -10.37
C VAL A 2 3.90 2.52 -11.83
N VAL A 3 2.68 2.51 -12.38
CA VAL A 3 2.43 2.12 -13.78
C VAL A 3 3.14 3.04 -14.77
N ALA A 4 3.08 4.36 -14.55
CA ALA A 4 3.72 5.36 -15.41
C ALA A 4 5.25 5.19 -15.39
N TYR A 5 5.84 5.00 -14.20
CA TYR A 5 7.27 4.75 -14.06
C TYR A 5 7.70 3.45 -14.74
N LYS A 6 6.98 2.33 -14.52
CA LYS A 6 7.29 1.04 -15.16
C LYS A 6 7.28 1.14 -16.69
N LYS A 7 6.30 1.84 -17.26
CA LYS A 7 6.21 2.10 -18.71
C LYS A 7 7.37 2.98 -19.20
N TRP A 8 7.63 4.09 -18.51
CA TRP A 8 8.75 4.99 -18.84
C TRP A 8 10.10 4.27 -18.81
N GLY A 9 10.38 3.49 -17.75
CA GLY A 9 11.62 2.73 -17.61
C GLY A 9 11.79 1.67 -18.70
N LYS A 10 10.70 1.01 -19.12
CA LYS A 10 10.73 0.07 -20.25
C LYS A 10 11.10 0.78 -21.56
N ILE A 11 10.43 1.89 -21.88
CA ILE A 11 10.69 2.69 -23.10
C ILE A 11 12.12 3.23 -23.09
N LEU A 12 12.61 3.70 -21.94
CA LEU A 12 13.96 4.21 -21.80
C LEU A 12 15.00 3.14 -22.15
N ARG A 13 14.81 1.90 -21.70
CA ARG A 13 15.73 0.78 -21.98
C ARG A 13 15.64 0.27 -23.42
N GLU A 14 14.43 0.14 -23.96
CA GLU A 14 14.20 -0.50 -25.27
C GLU A 14 14.32 0.48 -26.45
N ASN A 15 13.88 1.72 -26.26
CA ASN A 15 13.75 2.72 -27.33
C ASN A 15 14.62 3.96 -27.11
N GLY A 16 15.30 4.06 -25.97
CA GLY A 16 16.24 5.12 -25.64
C GLY A 16 15.60 6.44 -25.15
N VAL A 17 16.48 7.39 -24.83
CA VAL A 17 16.14 8.65 -24.14
C VAL A 17 15.12 9.49 -24.92
N LYS A 18 15.25 9.59 -26.25
CA LYS A 18 14.33 10.39 -27.09
C LYS A 18 12.90 9.84 -27.04
N ALA A 19 12.73 8.52 -27.06
CA ALA A 19 11.43 7.89 -26.97
C ALA A 19 10.82 8.07 -25.57
N ALA A 20 11.62 7.92 -24.52
CA ALA A 20 11.19 8.15 -23.14
C ALA A 20 10.75 9.61 -22.91
N GLN A 21 11.44 10.58 -23.51
CA GLN A 21 11.06 11.99 -23.47
C GLN A 21 9.72 12.23 -24.19
N ARG A 22 9.52 11.63 -25.38
CA ARG A 22 8.22 11.71 -26.10
C ARG A 22 7.09 11.11 -25.27
N PHE A 23 7.33 9.97 -24.60
CA PHE A 23 6.36 9.38 -23.67
C PHE A 23 5.99 10.35 -22.56
N CYS A 24 6.99 10.97 -21.91
CA CYS A 24 6.76 11.98 -20.89
C CYS A 24 5.90 13.14 -21.40
N SER A 25 6.22 13.70 -22.58
CA SER A 25 5.44 14.77 -23.20
C SER A 25 3.99 14.33 -23.50
N SER A 26 3.77 13.11 -23.99
CA SER A 26 2.43 12.61 -24.35
C SER A 26 1.49 12.41 -23.15
N TYR A 27 2.04 12.19 -21.96
CA TYR A 27 1.28 11.95 -20.72
C TYR A 27 1.43 13.07 -19.69
N PHE A 28 1.97 14.23 -20.10
CA PHE A 28 2.22 15.39 -19.23
C PHE A 28 3.07 15.06 -17.99
N LEU A 29 4.04 14.14 -18.17
CA LEU A 29 4.97 13.73 -17.11
C LEU A 29 6.27 14.53 -17.24
N SER A 30 6.88 14.86 -16.10
CA SER A 30 8.22 15.46 -16.11
C SER A 30 9.30 14.39 -16.26
N SER A 31 10.14 14.53 -17.30
CA SER A 31 11.28 13.64 -17.53
C SER A 31 12.28 13.73 -16.37
N SER A 32 12.58 14.93 -15.87
CA SER A 32 13.50 15.11 -14.74
C SER A 32 12.98 14.44 -13.46
N VAL A 33 11.66 14.49 -13.21
CA VAL A 33 11.04 13.80 -12.07
C VAL A 33 11.16 12.28 -12.21
N MET A 34 11.02 11.72 -13.42
CA MET A 34 11.20 10.27 -13.62
C MET A 34 12.63 9.81 -13.34
N TYR A 35 13.63 10.58 -13.78
CA TYR A 35 15.03 10.33 -13.43
C TYR A 35 15.29 10.49 -11.94
N MET A 36 14.71 11.51 -11.29
CA MET A 36 14.81 11.68 -9.84
C MET A 36 14.22 10.49 -9.08
N ILE A 37 13.04 9.99 -9.48
CA ILE A 37 12.44 8.77 -8.90
C ILE A 37 13.37 7.57 -9.10
N ARG A 38 13.97 7.42 -10.28
CA ARG A 38 14.93 6.33 -10.55
C ARG A 38 16.13 6.40 -9.60
N ASP A 39 16.72 7.57 -9.46
CA ASP A 39 17.92 7.76 -8.65
C ASP A 39 17.59 7.56 -7.15
N MET A 40 16.42 8.01 -6.68
CA MET A 40 15.94 7.71 -5.32
C MET A 40 15.71 6.21 -5.10
N ARG A 41 15.13 5.49 -6.07
CA ARG A 41 14.96 4.03 -5.97
C ARG A 41 16.30 3.32 -5.83
N ILE A 42 17.31 3.75 -6.57
CA ILE A 42 18.67 3.22 -6.48
C ILE A 42 19.27 3.49 -5.10
N GLN A 43 19.11 4.71 -4.57
CA GLN A 43 19.58 5.06 -3.23
C GLN A 43 18.92 4.19 -2.17
N PHE A 44 17.58 4.05 -2.18
CA PHE A 44 16.88 3.19 -1.22
C PHE A 44 17.29 1.72 -1.35
N GLY A 45 17.45 1.21 -2.57
CA GLY A 45 17.94 -0.15 -2.80
C GLY A 45 19.34 -0.37 -2.24
N THR A 46 20.24 0.61 -2.41
CA THR A 46 21.60 0.54 -1.86
C THR A 46 21.58 0.53 -0.33
N LEU A 47 20.79 1.40 0.30
CA LEU A 47 20.62 1.43 1.75
C LEU A 47 20.06 0.11 2.30
N LEU A 48 19.07 -0.48 1.63
CA LEU A 48 18.52 -1.79 2.02
C LEU A 48 19.59 -2.89 1.94
N ALA A 49 20.50 -2.81 0.97
CA ALA A 49 21.60 -3.75 0.86
C ALA A 49 22.67 -3.53 1.95
N ASP A 50 23.00 -2.27 2.25
CA ASP A 50 23.95 -1.91 3.30
C ASP A 50 23.46 -2.38 4.68
N ILE A 51 22.15 -2.31 4.93
CA ILE A 51 21.51 -2.86 6.13
C ILE A 51 21.58 -4.41 6.14
N GLY A 52 21.64 -5.05 4.97
CA GLY A 52 21.62 -6.50 4.82
C GLY A 52 20.25 -7.12 4.57
N LEU A 53 19.27 -6.31 4.16
CA LEU A 53 17.91 -6.80 3.84
C LEU A 53 17.81 -7.34 2.41
N ILE A 54 18.69 -6.91 1.51
CA ILE A 54 18.81 -7.45 0.16
C ILE A 54 20.28 -7.70 -0.19
N ASN A 55 20.54 -8.69 -1.02
CA ASN A 55 21.90 -9.02 -1.44
C ASN A 55 22.22 -8.34 -2.77
N LEU A 56 23.18 -7.42 -2.79
CA LEU A 56 23.67 -6.85 -4.06
C LEU A 56 24.33 -7.94 -4.93
N PRO A 57 24.24 -7.82 -6.26
CA PRO A 57 24.86 -8.76 -7.17
C PRO A 57 26.40 -8.75 -7.00
N LYS A 58 27.01 -9.94 -6.95
CA LYS A 58 28.46 -10.16 -6.71
C LYS A 58 29.40 -9.40 -7.65
N ASN A 59 28.90 -8.93 -8.80
CA ASN A 59 29.68 -8.19 -9.82
C ASN A 59 29.67 -6.66 -9.61
N TYR A 60 29.29 -6.18 -8.42
CA TYR A 60 29.29 -4.77 -8.08
C TYR A 60 30.71 -4.27 -7.76
N GLN A 61 31.47 -3.89 -8.79
CA GLN A 61 32.61 -2.97 -8.64
C GLN A 61 32.09 -1.53 -8.86
N VAL A 62 32.76 -0.45 -8.43
CA VAL A 62 32.24 0.95 -8.45
C VAL A 62 32.53 1.72 -9.76
N GLY A 63 31.59 2.48 -10.36
CA GLY A 63 31.77 3.24 -11.64
C GLY A 63 30.49 3.63 -12.43
N GLY A 64 30.53 4.65 -13.31
CA GLY A 64 29.35 5.38 -13.84
C GLY A 64 28.30 4.64 -14.72
N LYS A 65 28.65 3.59 -15.50
CA LYS A 65 27.67 2.78 -16.29
C LYS A 65 26.82 1.80 -15.44
N LYS A 66 26.73 2.03 -14.12
CA LYS A 66 26.20 1.07 -13.13
C LYS A 66 24.83 1.44 -12.57
N SER A 67 24.46 2.72 -12.63
CA SER A 67 23.12 3.18 -12.21
C SER A 67 22.02 2.45 -12.99
N ASP A 68 22.17 2.33 -14.31
CA ASP A 68 21.20 1.63 -15.16
C ASP A 68 21.18 0.11 -14.91
N LYS A 69 22.34 -0.51 -14.62
CA LYS A 69 22.41 -1.94 -14.26
C LYS A 69 21.74 -2.22 -12.92
N LEU A 70 21.95 -1.35 -11.93
CA LEU A 70 21.37 -1.48 -10.61
C LEU A 70 19.86 -1.21 -10.63
N GLU A 71 19.40 -0.22 -11.42
CA GLU A 71 17.98 -0.02 -11.70
C GLU A 71 17.34 -1.27 -12.29
N SER A 72 17.99 -1.85 -13.31
CA SER A 72 17.50 -3.05 -13.97
C SER A 72 17.43 -4.23 -13.01
N TRP A 73 18.41 -4.38 -12.11
CA TRP A 73 18.43 -5.42 -11.09
C TRP A 73 17.34 -5.20 -10.03
N LEU A 74 17.15 -3.98 -9.53
CA LEU A 74 16.07 -3.64 -8.60
C LEU A 74 14.67 -3.85 -9.21
N SER A 75 14.56 -3.69 -10.53
CA SER A 75 13.31 -3.84 -11.28
C SER A 75 13.11 -5.26 -11.84
N ASP A 76 14.02 -6.20 -11.61
CA ASP A 76 13.95 -7.57 -12.10
C ASP A 76 12.95 -8.39 -11.27
N MET A 77 11.97 -8.99 -11.94
CA MET A 77 10.89 -9.76 -11.32
C MET A 77 11.33 -11.13 -10.83
N SER A 78 12.50 -11.62 -11.27
CA SER A 78 13.08 -12.88 -10.78
C SER A 78 13.69 -12.76 -9.38
N GLN A 79 13.88 -11.52 -8.89
CA GLN A 79 14.44 -11.29 -7.56
C GLN A 79 13.45 -11.73 -6.47
N ALA A 80 13.98 -12.34 -5.40
CA ALA A 80 13.17 -12.84 -4.28
C ALA A 80 12.32 -11.74 -3.61
N PHE A 81 12.82 -10.51 -3.54
CA PHE A 81 12.10 -9.36 -2.96
C PHE A 81 11.02 -8.78 -3.90
N ASN A 82 10.94 -9.22 -5.16
CA ASN A 82 9.95 -8.74 -6.14
C ASN A 82 8.84 -9.74 -6.46
N ILE A 83 8.86 -10.95 -5.88
CA ILE A 83 7.90 -12.04 -6.13
C ILE A 83 6.44 -11.54 -6.08
N TYR A 84 6.13 -10.68 -5.11
CA TYR A 84 4.77 -10.18 -4.88
C TYR A 84 4.47 -8.79 -5.48
N SER A 85 5.41 -8.21 -6.23
CA SER A 85 5.32 -6.81 -6.71
C SER A 85 4.20 -6.54 -7.74
N HIS A 86 3.57 -7.61 -8.26
CA HIS A 86 2.45 -7.55 -9.18
C HIS A 86 1.08 -7.65 -8.49
N HIS A 87 1.03 -8.05 -7.22
CA HIS A 87 -0.21 -8.23 -6.49
C HIS A 87 -0.67 -6.91 -5.86
N SER A 88 -1.81 -6.40 -6.31
CA SER A 88 -2.28 -5.07 -5.91
C SER A 88 -2.67 -5.01 -4.44
N SER A 89 -3.31 -6.06 -3.89
CA SER A 89 -3.59 -6.24 -2.46
C SER A 89 -2.35 -6.03 -1.61
N ILE A 90 -1.27 -6.76 -1.91
CA ILE A 90 -0.02 -6.70 -1.14
C ILE A 90 0.57 -5.29 -1.21
N VAL A 91 0.67 -4.71 -2.40
CA VAL A 91 1.21 -3.35 -2.56
C VAL A 91 0.36 -2.32 -1.80
N LYS A 92 -0.97 -2.42 -1.88
CA LYS A 92 -1.91 -1.56 -1.13
C LYS A 92 -1.76 -1.74 0.39
N ALA A 93 -1.58 -2.97 0.86
CA ALA A 93 -1.39 -3.28 2.27
C ALA A 93 -0.08 -2.71 2.81
N ILE A 94 1.02 -2.78 2.05
CA ILE A 94 2.29 -2.14 2.42
C ILE A 94 2.20 -0.61 2.35
N ILE A 95 1.46 -0.04 1.38
CA ILE A 95 1.17 1.40 1.36
C ILE A 95 0.37 1.80 2.62
N CYS A 96 -0.59 0.98 3.05
CA CYS A 96 -1.30 1.19 4.31
C CYS A 96 -0.33 1.20 5.49
N ALA A 97 0.58 0.24 5.58
CA ALA A 97 1.59 0.19 6.64
C ALA A 97 2.47 1.44 6.70
N GLY A 98 2.86 1.96 5.53
CA GLY A 98 3.73 3.15 5.45
C GLY A 98 3.01 4.48 5.68
N LEU A 99 1.71 4.57 5.39
CA LEU A 99 0.94 5.82 5.50
C LEU A 99 0.08 5.90 6.76
N TYR A 100 -0.18 4.80 7.47
CA TYR A 100 -0.89 4.85 8.73
C TYR A 100 -0.17 5.77 9.74
N PRO A 101 -0.85 6.67 10.48
CA PRO A 101 -2.31 6.77 10.71
C PRO A 101 -3.08 7.68 9.73
N ASN A 102 -2.52 8.05 8.57
CA ASN A 102 -3.20 8.88 7.58
C ASN A 102 -4.26 8.07 6.81
N VAL A 103 -5.38 7.79 7.49
CA VAL A 103 -6.52 7.06 6.98
C VAL A 103 -7.76 7.95 6.97
N ALA A 104 -8.62 7.76 5.99
CA ALA A 104 -9.99 8.24 5.97
C ALA A 104 -10.94 7.07 5.71
N ALA A 105 -12.12 7.11 6.33
CA ALA A 105 -13.14 6.09 6.19
C ALA A 105 -14.49 6.70 5.82
N THR A 106 -15.30 5.99 5.04
CA THR A 106 -16.71 6.36 4.84
C THR A 106 -17.53 6.09 6.09
N GLU A 107 -18.78 6.56 6.13
CA GLU A 107 -19.70 6.21 7.23
C GLU A 107 -19.80 4.69 7.45
N ASP A 108 -19.83 3.89 6.38
CA ASP A 108 -19.79 2.42 6.47
C ASP A 108 -18.51 1.92 7.17
N GLY A 109 -17.37 2.56 6.92
CA GLY A 109 -16.09 2.24 7.57
C GLY A 109 -16.04 2.59 9.06
N ILE A 110 -16.89 3.52 9.50
CA ILE A 110 -16.98 4.01 10.88
C ILE A 110 -18.07 3.27 11.66
N VAL A 111 -19.20 2.97 11.01
CA VAL A 111 -20.42 2.49 11.66
C VAL A 111 -20.62 0.98 11.47
N ARG A 112 -20.20 0.37 10.34
CA ARG A 112 -20.08 -1.08 10.18
C ARG A 112 -19.51 -1.50 8.82
N THR A 113 -18.32 -2.10 8.78
CA THR A 113 -17.84 -2.86 7.62
C THR A 113 -17.76 -4.35 7.95
N ALA A 114 -18.57 -5.19 7.29
CA ALA A 114 -18.51 -6.64 7.48
C ALA A 114 -17.35 -7.27 6.68
N LEU A 115 -16.49 -8.04 7.35
CA LEU A 115 -15.44 -8.82 6.66
C LEU A 115 -16.07 -9.94 5.83
N GLY A 116 -15.73 -9.99 4.54
CA GLY A 116 -16.11 -11.10 3.64
C GLY A 116 -17.38 -10.89 2.81
N ILE A 117 -18.03 -9.73 2.87
CA ILE A 117 -19.15 -9.38 1.99
C ILE A 117 -18.77 -8.10 1.21
N PRO A 118 -18.47 -8.16 -0.10
CA PRO A 118 -18.48 -6.96 -0.92
C PRO A 118 -19.90 -6.40 -0.86
N ASN A 119 -20.07 -5.16 -0.38
CA ASN A 119 -21.36 -4.56 -0.07
C ASN A 119 -22.40 -4.79 -1.19
N GLN A 120 -23.28 -5.77 -0.98
CA GLN A 120 -24.59 -5.78 -1.60
C GLN A 120 -25.49 -4.90 -0.73
N SER A 121 -25.57 -3.62 -1.12
CA SER A 121 -26.68 -2.70 -0.91
C SER A 121 -27.29 -2.58 0.51
N ALA A 122 -27.06 -1.42 1.13
CA ALA A 122 -28.00 -0.82 2.07
C ALA A 122 -28.55 0.49 1.48
N GLY A 123 -29.74 0.43 0.85
CA GLY A 123 -30.67 1.56 0.63
C GLY A 123 -30.22 2.78 -0.22
N PRO A 124 -31.15 3.51 -0.86
CA PRO A 124 -30.82 4.62 -1.74
C PRO A 124 -30.71 5.93 -0.94
N THR A 125 -29.51 6.32 -0.50
CA THR A 125 -29.32 7.66 0.07
C THR A 125 -28.15 8.39 -0.56
N THR A 126 -28.56 9.32 -1.42
CA THR A 126 -27.80 10.35 -2.15
C THR A 126 -27.06 9.86 -3.41
N LYS A 127 -27.46 10.43 -4.55
CA LYS A 127 -26.71 10.46 -5.83
C LYS A 127 -25.40 11.27 -5.70
N GLY A 128 -24.79 11.30 -4.51
CA GLY A 128 -23.66 12.12 -4.10
C GLY A 128 -22.38 11.30 -3.95
N ARG A 129 -21.25 12.00 -3.79
CA ARG A 129 -19.97 11.38 -3.47
C ARG A 129 -20.00 10.87 -2.01
N PRO A 130 -19.35 9.74 -1.69
CA PRO A 130 -19.31 9.25 -0.31
C PRO A 130 -18.58 10.25 0.59
N SER A 131 -19.20 10.63 1.71
CA SER A 131 -18.56 11.42 2.76
C SER A 131 -17.48 10.59 3.44
N LEU A 132 -16.28 11.17 3.55
CA LEU A 132 -15.11 10.53 4.15
C LEU A 132 -14.74 11.30 5.42
N TYR A 133 -14.25 10.58 6.42
CA TYR A 133 -13.83 11.15 7.70
C TYR A 133 -12.45 10.65 8.08
N ASP A 134 -11.60 11.55 8.59
CA ASP A 134 -10.25 11.22 9.08
C ASP A 134 -10.20 10.90 10.58
N GLY A 135 -11.35 10.56 11.16
CA GLY A 135 -11.53 10.37 12.60
C GLY A 135 -11.75 11.66 13.40
N LYS A 136 -11.62 12.84 12.78
CA LYS A 136 -11.88 14.14 13.42
C LYS A 136 -12.93 14.96 12.69
N ARG A 137 -12.82 15.05 11.36
CA ARG A 137 -13.68 15.88 10.52
C ARG A 137 -13.94 15.23 9.17
N GLU A 138 -14.93 15.77 8.48
CA GLU A 138 -15.18 15.41 7.08
C GLU A 138 -14.01 15.89 6.21
N VAL A 139 -13.59 15.02 5.29
CA VAL A 139 -12.53 15.24 4.31
C VAL A 139 -13.01 14.85 2.93
N HIS A 140 -12.43 15.47 1.91
CA HIS A 140 -12.84 15.28 0.51
C HIS A 140 -11.66 14.79 -0.32
N ILE A 141 -11.91 14.03 -1.38
CA ILE A 141 -10.84 13.69 -2.33
C ILE A 141 -10.58 14.91 -3.24
N HIS A 142 -9.32 15.32 -3.35
CA HIS A 142 -8.93 16.44 -4.20
C HIS A 142 -9.21 16.13 -5.69
N PRO A 143 -9.67 17.10 -6.50
CA PRO A 143 -9.98 16.88 -7.92
C PRO A 143 -8.83 16.30 -8.75
N SER A 144 -7.57 16.59 -8.39
CA SER A 144 -6.39 16.04 -9.08
C SER A 144 -6.14 14.55 -8.80
N SER A 145 -6.81 13.97 -7.80
CA SER A 145 -6.68 12.56 -7.47
C SER A 145 -7.41 11.70 -8.50
N ILE A 146 -6.87 10.52 -8.83
CA ILE A 146 -7.54 9.57 -9.72
C ILE A 146 -8.88 9.07 -9.15
N ASN A 147 -9.04 9.12 -7.82
CA ASN A 147 -10.23 8.66 -7.12
C ASN A 147 -11.32 9.75 -6.98
N SER A 148 -11.07 10.97 -7.47
CA SER A 148 -11.98 12.12 -7.27
C SER A 148 -13.35 11.96 -7.92
N ASN A 149 -13.44 11.12 -8.96
CA ASN A 149 -14.65 10.85 -9.72
C ASN A 149 -15.32 9.51 -9.35
N LEU A 150 -14.78 8.77 -8.38
CA LEU A 150 -15.40 7.53 -7.93
C LEU A 150 -16.68 7.83 -7.14
N LYS A 151 -17.78 7.21 -7.56
CA LYS A 151 -19.08 7.29 -6.87
C LYS A 151 -19.23 6.21 -5.80
N VAL A 152 -18.59 5.06 -6.00
CA VAL A 152 -18.63 3.91 -5.10
C VAL A 152 -17.20 3.44 -4.90
N LEU A 153 -16.81 3.24 -3.64
CA LEU A 153 -15.52 2.67 -3.29
C LEU A 153 -15.69 1.17 -3.10
N GLN A 154 -14.72 0.38 -3.60
CA GLN A 154 -14.70 -1.07 -3.37
C GLN A 154 -14.65 -1.41 -1.88
N TYR A 155 -13.90 -0.61 -1.12
CA TYR A 155 -13.76 -0.72 0.32
C TYR A 155 -13.96 0.66 0.96
N PRO A 156 -14.42 0.73 2.20
CA PRO A 156 -14.75 1.99 2.85
C PRO A 156 -13.53 2.73 3.42
N PHE A 157 -12.30 2.27 3.14
CA PHE A 157 -11.06 2.81 3.70
C PHE A 157 -10.13 3.35 2.62
N ILE A 158 -9.54 4.51 2.90
CA ILE A 158 -8.55 5.17 2.06
C ILE A 158 -7.36 5.57 2.92
N VAL A 159 -6.14 5.32 2.44
CA VAL A 159 -4.93 5.97 2.97
C VAL A 159 -4.51 7.11 2.08
N TYR A 160 -3.90 8.12 2.68
CA TYR A 160 -3.45 9.31 1.99
C TYR A 160 -2.06 9.76 2.41
N LEU A 161 -1.34 10.42 1.50
CA LEU A 161 -0.03 11.00 1.79
C LEU A 161 -0.15 12.47 2.21
N GLU A 162 -0.86 13.29 1.41
CA GLU A 162 -0.96 14.73 1.63
C GLU A 162 -2.42 15.14 1.91
N LYS A 163 -2.60 15.92 2.98
CA LYS A 163 -3.85 16.57 3.36
C LYS A 163 -3.66 18.08 3.34
N VAL A 164 -4.52 18.77 2.59
CA VAL A 164 -4.46 20.22 2.41
C VAL A 164 -5.79 20.85 2.79
N GLU A 165 -5.75 22.05 3.36
CA GLU A 165 -6.93 22.81 3.74
C GLU A 165 -6.96 24.12 2.95
N THR A 166 -8.00 24.29 2.14
CA THR A 166 -8.25 25.51 1.36
C THR A 166 -9.63 26.05 1.73
N ASN A 167 -10.62 25.90 0.84
CA ASN A 167 -12.03 26.12 1.17
C ASN A 167 -12.67 24.92 1.88
N LYS A 168 -12.10 23.72 1.69
CA LYS A 168 -12.41 22.48 2.39
C LYS A 168 -11.12 21.70 2.65
N VAL A 169 -11.22 20.64 3.43
CA VAL A 169 -10.10 19.72 3.67
C VAL A 169 -10.07 18.67 2.56
N PHE A 170 -8.95 18.58 1.83
CA PHE A 170 -8.78 17.68 0.71
C PHE A 170 -7.60 16.71 0.90
N LEU A 171 -7.79 15.48 0.42
CA LEU A 171 -6.79 14.43 0.31
C LEU A 171 -6.33 14.31 -1.14
N ARG A 172 -5.03 14.48 -1.41
CA ARG A 172 -4.51 14.48 -2.79
C ARG A 172 -4.19 13.09 -3.30
N ASP A 173 -3.14 12.48 -2.78
CA ASP A 173 -2.74 11.14 -3.16
C ASP A 173 -3.51 10.14 -2.29
N THR A 174 -4.47 9.43 -2.90
CA THR A 174 -5.34 8.50 -2.19
C THR A 174 -5.20 7.09 -2.76
N THR A 175 -5.18 6.09 -1.87
CA THR A 175 -5.23 4.68 -2.23
C THR A 175 -6.35 4.01 -1.44
N ILE A 176 -7.31 3.40 -2.14
CA ILE A 176 -8.35 2.57 -1.52
C ILE A 176 -7.69 1.30 -1.01
N ILE A 177 -7.91 0.99 0.26
CA ILE A 177 -7.31 -0.15 0.94
C ILE A 177 -8.39 -1.02 1.57
N SER A 178 -8.02 -2.25 1.82
CA SER A 178 -8.95 -3.26 2.27
C SER A 178 -9.09 -3.28 3.79
N PRO A 179 -10.19 -3.87 4.31
CA PRO A 179 -10.33 -4.12 5.74
C PRO A 179 -9.17 -4.92 6.34
N TYR A 180 -8.61 -5.90 5.61
CA TYR A 180 -7.47 -6.68 6.10
C TYR A 180 -6.19 -5.84 6.22
N SER A 181 -5.99 -4.89 5.31
CA SER A 181 -4.86 -3.95 5.39
C SER A 181 -4.92 -3.13 6.69
N ILE A 182 -6.11 -2.61 7.02
CA ILE A 182 -6.37 -1.89 8.26
C ILE A 182 -6.25 -2.82 9.49
N LEU A 183 -6.77 -4.04 9.40
CA LEU A 183 -6.68 -5.04 10.47
C LEU A 183 -5.27 -5.58 10.70
N LEU A 184 -4.34 -5.47 9.76
CA LEU A 184 -2.93 -5.83 9.98
C LEU A 184 -2.09 -4.65 10.43
N PHE A 185 -2.26 -3.49 9.78
CA PHE A 185 -1.31 -2.38 9.91
C PHE A 185 -1.90 -1.12 10.56
N GLY A 186 -3.17 -1.15 10.94
CA GLY A 186 -3.79 -0.08 11.72
C GLY A 186 -3.28 -0.03 13.16
N GLY A 187 -3.77 0.95 13.92
CA GLY A 187 -3.31 1.23 15.27
C GLY A 187 -3.89 0.28 16.32
N SER A 188 -4.10 0.77 17.53
CA SER A 188 -4.59 -0.02 18.66
C SER A 188 -5.90 -0.74 18.34
N MET A 189 -5.95 -2.06 18.60
CA MET A 189 -7.11 -2.88 18.28
C MET A 189 -7.82 -3.34 19.55
N SER A 190 -9.12 -3.04 19.64
CA SER A 190 -10.02 -3.47 20.71
C SER A 190 -11.09 -4.40 20.14
N ILE A 191 -11.26 -5.58 20.75
CA ILE A 191 -12.21 -6.59 20.27
C ILE A 191 -13.37 -6.69 21.24
N GLN A 192 -14.56 -6.30 20.79
CA GLN A 192 -15.79 -6.43 21.55
C GLN A 192 -16.46 -7.76 21.19
N HIS A 193 -16.20 -8.78 22.00
CA HIS A 193 -16.59 -10.16 21.67
C HIS A 193 -18.12 -10.34 21.62
N GLN A 194 -18.85 -9.66 22.49
CA GLN A 194 -20.31 -9.77 22.58
C GLN A 194 -21.02 -9.12 21.38
N SER A 195 -20.46 -8.06 20.80
CA SER A 195 -21.04 -7.33 19.67
C SER A 195 -20.48 -7.77 18.31
N GLY A 196 -19.42 -8.60 18.29
CA GLY A 196 -18.73 -9.01 17.05
C GLY A 196 -18.05 -7.83 16.34
N LEU A 197 -17.63 -6.82 17.10
CA LEU A 197 -17.03 -5.60 16.58
C LEU A 197 -15.54 -5.50 16.95
N VAL A 198 -14.74 -5.08 15.99
CA VAL A 198 -13.33 -4.74 16.15
C VAL A 198 -13.19 -3.24 15.94
N THR A 199 -12.68 -2.55 16.94
CA THR A 199 -12.41 -1.11 16.87
C THR A 199 -10.92 -0.86 16.76
N ILE A 200 -10.52 -0.07 15.76
CA ILE A 200 -9.13 0.36 15.54
C ILE A 200 -9.02 1.85 15.84
N ASP A 201 -8.07 2.22 16.71
CA ASP A 201 -7.81 3.58 17.19
C ASP A 201 -9.05 4.34 17.67
N ARG A 202 -10.02 3.59 18.21
CA ARG A 202 -11.28 4.07 18.83
C ARG A 202 -12.32 4.65 17.87
N TRP A 203 -12.06 4.72 16.56
CA TRP A 203 -12.99 5.34 15.61
C TRP A 203 -13.30 4.49 14.37
N ILE A 204 -12.38 3.62 13.94
CA ILE A 204 -12.65 2.69 12.83
C ILE A 204 -13.34 1.46 13.41
N GLN A 205 -14.53 1.10 12.92
CA GLN A 205 -15.27 -0.07 13.42
C GLN A 205 -15.55 -1.08 12.31
N LEU A 206 -15.11 -2.31 12.53
CA LEU A 206 -15.25 -3.43 11.62
C LEU A 206 -16.09 -4.52 12.29
N ALA A 207 -17.08 -5.05 11.58
CA ALA A 207 -17.77 -6.26 12.00
C ALA A 207 -16.96 -7.49 11.57
N ALA A 208 -16.53 -8.27 12.56
CA ALA A 208 -15.70 -9.43 12.35
C ALA A 208 -16.07 -10.53 13.35
N PRO A 209 -16.15 -11.81 12.92
CA PRO A 209 -16.24 -12.92 13.85
C PRO A 209 -15.09 -12.87 14.86
N ALA A 210 -15.35 -13.25 16.11
CA ALA A 210 -14.35 -13.20 17.18
C ALA A 210 -13.06 -13.95 16.81
N GLN A 211 -13.19 -15.08 16.10
CA GLN A 211 -12.05 -15.86 15.60
C GLN A 211 -11.15 -15.05 14.65
N ILE A 212 -11.74 -14.30 13.72
CA ILE A 212 -10.99 -13.45 12.78
C ILE A 212 -10.31 -12.30 13.53
N ALA A 213 -11.03 -11.66 14.45
CA ALA A 213 -10.48 -10.59 15.27
C ALA A 213 -9.26 -11.03 16.10
N VAL A 214 -9.36 -12.21 16.74
CA VAL A 214 -8.27 -12.81 17.51
C VAL A 214 -7.12 -13.21 16.59
N LEU A 215 -7.41 -13.81 15.42
CA LEU A 215 -6.39 -14.14 14.42
C LEU A 215 -5.54 -12.92 14.04
N PHE A 216 -6.17 -11.80 13.65
CA PHE A 216 -5.42 -10.58 13.31
C PHE A 216 -4.63 -10.03 14.50
N LYS A 217 -5.12 -10.20 15.73
CA LYS A 217 -4.39 -9.78 16.94
C LYS A 217 -3.10 -10.56 17.10
N GLU A 218 -3.17 -11.89 16.99
CA GLU A 218 -2.01 -12.77 17.12
C GLU A 218 -1.03 -12.61 15.94
N LEU A 219 -1.54 -12.43 14.72
CA LEU A 219 -0.72 -12.12 13.54
C LEU A 219 0.08 -10.83 13.74
N ARG A 220 -0.54 -9.76 14.27
CA ARG A 220 0.16 -8.51 14.57
C ARG A 220 1.26 -8.68 15.61
N LEU A 221 0.97 -9.37 16.71
CA LEU A 221 1.95 -9.61 17.78
C LEU A 221 3.16 -10.37 17.25
N THR A 222 2.90 -11.42 16.45
CA THR A 222 3.95 -12.25 15.89
C THR A 222 4.76 -11.50 14.82
N LEU A 223 4.09 -10.74 13.95
CA LEU A 223 4.74 -9.88 12.96
C LEU A 223 5.64 -8.84 13.64
N HIS A 224 5.16 -8.19 14.71
CA HIS A 224 5.98 -7.27 15.49
C HIS A 224 7.21 -7.94 16.11
N SER A 225 7.08 -9.18 16.61
CA SER A 225 8.24 -9.94 17.11
C SER A 225 9.25 -10.21 16.01
N ILE A 226 8.79 -10.66 14.84
CA ILE A 226 9.65 -10.93 13.67
C ILE A 226 10.37 -9.65 13.23
N LEU A 227 9.65 -8.53 13.12
CA LEU A 227 10.25 -7.24 12.75
C LEU A 227 11.26 -6.76 13.80
N LYS A 228 11.00 -6.98 15.09
CA LYS A 228 11.94 -6.62 16.16
C LYS A 228 13.25 -7.40 16.05
N ASP A 229 13.17 -8.68 15.71
CA ASP A 229 14.35 -9.52 15.51
C ASP A 229 15.08 -9.17 14.22
N LEU A 230 14.35 -8.83 13.16
CA LEU A 230 14.91 -8.32 11.91
C LEU A 230 15.68 -7.01 12.12
N ILE A 231 15.16 -6.08 12.92
CA ILE A 231 15.85 -4.82 13.25
C ILE A 231 17.15 -5.09 14.01
N ARG A 232 17.18 -6.09 14.89
CA ARG A 232 18.38 -6.46 15.65
C ARG A 232 19.42 -7.18 14.80
N LYS A 233 18.99 -8.04 13.87
CA LYS A 233 19.85 -8.89 13.04
C LYS A 233 19.32 -8.96 11.60
N PRO A 234 19.52 -7.90 10.80
CA PRO A 234 18.98 -7.83 9.45
C PRO A 234 19.54 -8.89 8.50
N GLN A 235 20.82 -9.24 8.67
CA GLN A 235 21.57 -10.19 7.84
C GLN A 235 21.11 -11.66 7.96
N MET A 236 20.36 -12.01 9.02
CA MET A 236 19.95 -13.39 9.33
C MET A 236 18.54 -13.73 8.80
N GLY A 237 17.82 -12.74 8.27
CA GLY A 237 16.40 -12.88 8.00
C GLY A 237 16.09 -13.34 6.59
N THR A 238 15.97 -14.65 6.36
CA THR A 238 15.07 -15.13 5.30
C THR A 238 13.62 -14.95 5.78
N VAL A 239 13.20 -13.70 5.97
CA VAL A 239 11.85 -13.35 6.47
C VAL A 239 10.76 -13.90 5.56
N ALA A 240 11.08 -14.05 4.27
CA ALA A 240 10.22 -14.70 3.28
C ALA A 240 9.93 -16.19 3.59
N ASP A 241 10.79 -16.85 4.39
CA ASP A 241 10.60 -18.24 4.81
C ASP A 241 9.81 -18.39 6.10
N ASN A 242 9.53 -17.29 6.79
CA ASN A 242 8.71 -17.32 7.98
C ASN A 242 7.25 -17.68 7.65
N GLU A 243 6.74 -18.74 8.27
CA GLU A 243 5.39 -19.25 8.02
C GLU A 243 4.29 -18.22 8.30
N VAL A 244 4.49 -17.33 9.29
CA VAL A 244 3.52 -16.28 9.62
C VAL A 244 3.50 -15.21 8.54
N VAL A 245 4.66 -14.82 8.03
CA VAL A 245 4.74 -13.86 6.90
C VAL A 245 4.09 -14.47 5.66
N ARG A 246 4.35 -15.74 5.36
CA ARG A 246 3.67 -16.45 4.26
C ARG A 246 2.15 -16.52 4.46
N SER A 247 1.69 -16.75 5.69
CA SER A 247 0.26 -16.77 6.02
C SER A 247 -0.40 -15.40 5.84
N ILE A 248 0.26 -14.32 6.26
CA ILE A 248 -0.21 -12.95 6.04
C ILE A 248 -0.29 -12.64 4.55
N ILE A 249 0.73 -13.02 3.79
CA ILE A 249 0.74 -12.88 2.33
C ILE A 249 -0.42 -13.65 1.70
N HIS A 250 -0.63 -14.91 2.10
CA HIS A 250 -1.74 -15.72 1.58
C HIS A 250 -3.10 -15.08 1.88
N LEU A 251 -3.31 -14.62 3.11
CA LEU A 251 -4.54 -13.93 3.53
C LEU A 251 -4.81 -12.67 2.70
N LEU A 252 -3.78 -11.86 2.41
CA LEU A 252 -3.90 -10.67 1.56
C LEU A 252 -4.19 -11.03 0.09
N LEU A 253 -3.62 -12.13 -0.42
CA LEU A 253 -3.86 -12.61 -1.78
C LEU A 253 -5.25 -13.20 -1.98
N GLU A 254 -5.82 -13.84 -0.95
CA GLU A 254 -7.19 -14.36 -1.00
C GLU A 254 -8.23 -13.25 -1.05
N GLU A 255 -7.96 -12.10 -0.43
CA GLU A 255 -8.87 -10.95 -0.46
C GLU A 255 -9.05 -10.36 -1.87
N ASP A 256 -8.00 -10.39 -2.71
CA ASP A 256 -8.07 -9.95 -4.11
C ASP A 256 -8.89 -10.91 -4.99
N LYS A 257 -9.11 -12.16 -4.56
CA LYS A 257 -10.01 -13.10 -5.23
C LYS A 257 -11.43 -12.76 -4.77
N SER A 258 -12.09 -11.84 -5.48
CA SER A 258 -13.52 -11.57 -5.28
C SER A 258 -14.28 -12.90 -5.12
N PRO A 259 -15.19 -13.02 -4.13
CA PRO A 259 -16.08 -14.18 -4.10
C PRO A 259 -16.86 -14.21 -5.42
N LYS A 260 -16.81 -15.36 -6.10
CA LYS A 260 -17.63 -15.64 -7.28
C LYS A 260 -19.10 -15.64 -6.92
#